data_AF-A0A838YXP9-F1
#
_entry.id   AF-A0A838YXP9-F1
#
_cell.length_a   1.000
_cell.length_b   1.000
_cell.length_c   1.000
_cell.angle_alpha   90.00
_cell.angle_beta   90.00
_cell.angle_gamma   90.00
#
_symmetry.space_group_name_H-M   'P 1'
#
loop_
_entity.id
_entity.type
_entity.pdbx_description
1 polymer ?
#
loop_
_entity_poly.entity_id
_entity_poly.type
_entity_poly.pdbx_seq_one_letter_code
_entity_poly.pdbx_strand_id
1 'polypeptide(L)'
;MKIRPAVVIIENEKILTMHYRYGGQDVYNLPGGNLEFGESLTLALTRELEEELGITVGIGELTMVGEVHFPDLQKQTIHFVFEGNILAGKPKLNPQHTSALAVRWLNIDELSTVNLYPNITNSLKAYLSGNLSDKYIGKLDQTWF
;
A
#
# COMPACT_ATOMS: atom_id res chain seq x y z
N MET A 1 -5.86 0.82 -17.77
CA MET A 1 -4.75 0.40 -16.88
C MET A 1 -4.55 1.49 -15.84
N LYS A 2 -4.29 1.13 -14.58
CA LYS A 2 -4.00 2.06 -13.48
C LYS A 2 -2.57 1.86 -12.98
N ILE A 3 -1.96 2.94 -12.50
CA ILE A 3 -0.69 2.92 -11.78
C ILE A 3 -0.98 3.35 -10.36
N ARG A 4 -0.54 2.55 -9.38
CA ARG A 4 -0.76 2.82 -7.96
C ARG A 4 0.53 2.70 -7.17
N PRO A 5 1.17 3.82 -6.80
CA PRO A 5 2.23 3.79 -5.81
C PRO A 5 1.64 3.65 -4.40
N ALA A 6 2.33 2.89 -3.56
CA ALA A 6 2.09 2.77 -2.13
C ALA A 6 3.40 2.81 -1.36
N VAL A 7 3.34 3.08 -0.07
CA VAL A 7 4.52 3.12 0.80
C VAL A 7 4.36 2.15 1.98
N VAL A 8 5.39 1.34 2.24
CA VAL A 8 5.52 0.59 3.48
C VAL A 8 6.24 1.47 4.50
N ILE A 9 5.54 1.76 5.59
CA ILE A 9 6.06 2.53 6.74
C ILE A 9 6.06 1.60 7.95
N ILE A 10 7.20 1.50 8.61
CA ILE A 10 7.40 0.59 9.74
C ILE A 10 7.81 1.39 10.97
N GLU A 11 7.06 1.25 12.05
CA GLU A 11 7.39 1.80 13.36
C GLU A 11 7.13 0.75 14.43
N ASN A 12 8.09 0.54 15.34
CA ASN A 12 7.98 -0.44 16.42
C ASN A 12 7.52 -1.82 15.93
N GLU A 13 8.14 -2.32 14.84
CA GLU A 13 7.85 -3.61 14.20
C GLU A 13 6.42 -3.75 13.63
N LYS A 14 5.69 -2.64 13.51
CA LYS A 14 4.35 -2.59 12.94
C LYS A 14 4.33 -1.82 11.65
N ILE A 15 3.49 -2.27 10.73
CA ILE A 15 3.30 -1.67 9.42
C ILE A 15 2.05 -0.80 9.44
N LEU A 16 2.19 0.43 8.95
CA LEU A 16 1.06 1.34 8.75
C LEU A 16 0.17 0.82 7.61
N THR A 17 -1.11 0.64 7.90
CA THR A 17 -2.13 0.23 6.93
C THR A 17 -3.40 1.07 7.08
N MET A 18 -4.18 1.11 6.01
CA MET A 18 -5.51 1.70 5.96
C MET A 18 -6.54 0.57 5.81
N HIS A 19 -7.50 0.53 6.73
CA HIS A 19 -8.54 -0.49 6.77
C HIS A 19 -9.77 -0.02 5.99
N TYR A 20 -10.25 -0.86 5.07
CA TYR A 20 -11.42 -0.66 4.23
C TYR A 20 -12.39 -1.83 4.39
N ARG A 21 -13.61 -1.66 3.87
CA ARG A 21 -14.58 -2.74 3.72
C ARG A 21 -15.08 -2.82 2.28
N TYR A 22 -14.75 -3.92 1.59
CA TYR A 22 -15.16 -4.19 0.21
C TYR A 22 -15.98 -5.48 0.14
N GLY A 23 -17.14 -5.45 -0.51
CA GLY A 23 -17.98 -6.65 -0.64
C GLY A 23 -18.40 -7.28 0.69
N GLY A 24 -18.42 -6.51 1.78
CA GLY A 24 -18.68 -7.01 3.13
C GLY A 24 -17.46 -7.56 3.88
N GLN A 25 -16.31 -7.71 3.23
CA GLN A 25 -15.05 -8.19 3.78
C GLN A 25 -14.15 -7.04 4.25
N ASP A 26 -13.41 -7.25 5.33
CA ASP A 26 -12.34 -6.34 5.76
C ASP A 26 -11.12 -6.50 4.85
N VAL A 27 -10.60 -5.38 4.36
CA VAL A 27 -9.44 -5.32 3.46
C VAL A 27 -8.50 -4.22 3.95
N TYR A 28 -7.19 -4.46 3.85
CA TYR A 28 -6.17 -3.55 4.31
C TYR A 28 -5.30 -3.16 3.14
N ASN A 29 -4.96 -1.88 3.02
CA ASN A 29 -4.03 -1.39 2.00
C ASN A 29 -2.85 -0.70 2.69
N LEU A 30 -1.69 -0.73 2.02
CA LEU A 30 -0.63 0.22 2.33
C LEU A 30 -1.10 1.65 1.94
N PRO A 31 -0.70 2.71 2.68
CA PRO A 31 -0.97 4.08 2.30
C PRO A 31 -0.45 4.42 0.91
N GLY A 32 -1.21 5.23 0.17
CA GLY A 32 -0.89 5.63 -1.19
C GLY A 32 -2.12 5.58 -2.09
N GLY A 33 -1.95 6.02 -3.34
CA GLY A 33 -3.09 6.44 -4.15
C GLY A 33 -2.98 6.12 -5.62
N ASN A 34 -3.75 6.86 -6.42
CA ASN A 34 -3.62 6.80 -7.87
C ASN A 34 -2.59 7.83 -8.33
N LEU A 35 -1.84 7.48 -9.37
CA LEU A 35 -1.05 8.45 -10.09
C LEU A 35 -1.95 9.39 -10.91
N GLU A 36 -1.79 10.69 -10.73
CA GLU A 36 -2.38 11.76 -11.53
C GLU A 36 -1.49 12.13 -12.72
N PHE A 37 -2.07 12.86 -13.67
CA PHE A 37 -1.34 13.27 -14.87
C PHE A 37 -0.26 14.31 -14.52
N GLY A 38 0.99 14.02 -14.90
CA GLY A 38 2.11 14.95 -14.75
C GLY A 38 2.90 14.82 -13.45
N GLU A 39 2.49 13.97 -12.51
CA GLU A 39 3.27 13.67 -11.29
C GLU A 39 4.17 12.44 -11.46
N SER A 40 5.27 12.42 -10.69
CA SER A 40 6.06 11.21 -10.46
C SER A 40 5.38 10.34 -9.39
N LEU A 41 5.76 9.05 -9.32
CA LEU A 41 5.25 8.14 -8.29
C LEU A 41 5.50 8.66 -6.86
N THR A 42 6.65 9.29 -6.63
CA THR A 42 7.02 9.83 -5.32
C THR A 42 6.24 11.10 -4.98
N LEU A 43 5.95 11.95 -5.97
CA LEU A 43 5.09 13.11 -5.78
C LEU A 43 3.65 12.69 -5.44
N ALA A 44 3.14 11.67 -6.13
CA ALA A 44 1.83 11.08 -5.84
C ALA A 44 1.74 10.61 -4.38
N LEU A 45 2.77 9.89 -3.90
CA LEU A 45 2.81 9.43 -2.51
C LEU A 45 2.81 10.58 -1.52
N THR A 46 3.65 11.60 -1.74
CA THR A 46 3.69 12.77 -0.85
C THR A 46 2.34 13.47 -0.78
N ARG A 47 1.68 13.70 -1.93
CA ARG A 47 0.35 14.32 -2.01
C ARG A 47 -0.70 13.47 -1.28
N GLU A 48 -0.82 12.19 -1.62
CA GLU A 48 -1.84 11.30 -1.07
C GLU A 48 -1.69 11.13 0.45
N LEU A 49 -0.46 10.98 0.96
CA LEU A 49 -0.24 10.81 2.40
C LEU A 49 -0.45 12.11 3.19
N GLU A 50 -0.20 13.27 2.58
CA GLU A 50 -0.57 14.56 3.18
C GLU A 50 -2.10 14.69 3.22
N GLU A 51 -2.77 14.44 2.11
CA GLU A 51 -4.23 14.57 1.96
C GLU A 51 -5.02 13.57 2.83
N GLU A 52 -4.71 12.28 2.75
CA GLU A 52 -5.47 11.21 3.40
C GLU A 52 -5.11 11.03 4.88
N LEU A 53 -3.87 11.32 5.26
CA LEU A 53 -3.31 10.97 6.57
C LEU A 53 -2.72 12.14 7.36
N GLY A 54 -2.54 13.32 6.74
CA GLY A 54 -1.96 14.49 7.40
C GLY A 54 -0.49 14.32 7.81
N ILE A 55 0.28 13.52 7.05
CA ILE A 55 1.68 13.22 7.35
C ILE A 55 2.61 13.61 6.20
N THR A 56 3.81 14.05 6.56
CA THR A 56 4.91 14.23 5.61
C THR A 56 5.80 13.00 5.69
N VAL A 57 6.13 12.42 4.53
CA VAL A 57 6.91 11.18 4.44
C VAL A 57 8.19 11.37 3.63
N GLY A 58 9.25 10.72 4.09
CA GLY A 58 10.44 10.48 3.28
C GLY A 58 10.20 9.22 2.46
N ILE A 59 10.23 9.33 1.14
CA ILE A 59 10.11 8.17 0.24
C ILE A 59 11.51 7.66 -0.08
N GLY A 60 11.76 6.40 0.29
CA GLY A 60 13.01 5.71 0.04
C GLY A 60 12.99 4.94 -1.28
N GLU A 61 13.65 3.77 -1.30
CA GLU A 61 13.76 3.00 -2.53
C GLU A 61 12.46 2.27 -2.91
N LEU A 62 12.33 1.98 -4.21
CA LEU A 62 11.31 1.06 -4.70
C LEU A 62 11.64 -0.36 -4.21
N THR A 63 10.73 -1.02 -3.52
CA THR A 63 10.94 -2.35 -2.93
C THR A 63 10.38 -3.45 -3.81
N MET A 64 9.19 -3.25 -4.39
CA MET A 64 8.55 -4.22 -5.27
C MET A 64 7.56 -3.60 -6.26
N VAL A 65 7.35 -4.31 -7.37
CA VAL A 65 6.39 -4.01 -8.43
C VAL A 65 5.61 -5.28 -8.74
N GLY A 66 4.28 -5.19 -8.72
CA GLY A 66 3.40 -6.32 -9.02
C GLY A 66 2.14 -5.89 -9.77
N GLU A 67 1.48 -6.85 -10.40
CA GLU A 67 0.31 -6.59 -11.23
C GLU A 67 -0.94 -7.28 -10.70
N VAL A 68 -2.05 -6.55 -10.62
CA VAL A 68 -3.37 -7.11 -10.30
C VAL A 68 -4.27 -6.97 -11.51
N HIS A 69 -4.83 -8.10 -11.95
CA HIS A 69 -5.73 -8.17 -13.11
C HIS A 69 -7.11 -8.60 -12.65
N PHE A 70 -8.13 -7.84 -13.01
CA PHE A 70 -9.55 -8.18 -12.84
C PHE A 70 -10.21 -8.21 -14.22
N PRO A 71 -10.14 -9.35 -14.94
CA PRO A 71 -10.66 -9.47 -16.31
C PRO A 71 -12.15 -9.15 -16.41
N ASP A 72 -12.95 -9.62 -15.46
CA ASP A 72 -14.41 -9.41 -15.44
C ASP A 72 -14.80 -7.94 -15.31
N LEU A 73 -13.94 -7.14 -14.67
CA LEU A 73 -14.12 -5.69 -14.53
C LEU A 73 -13.38 -4.88 -15.60
N GLN A 74 -12.70 -5.56 -16.53
CA GLN A 74 -11.77 -4.95 -17.49
C GLN A 74 -10.76 -4.00 -16.83
N LYS A 75 -10.27 -4.37 -15.64
CA LYS A 75 -9.34 -3.56 -14.85
C LYS A 75 -7.99 -4.25 -14.74
N GLN A 76 -6.93 -3.47 -14.91
CA GLN A 76 -5.55 -3.88 -14.66
C GLN A 76 -4.85 -2.76 -13.90
N THR A 77 -4.14 -3.12 -12.84
CA THR A 77 -3.38 -2.18 -12.00
C THR A 77 -1.96 -2.67 -11.83
N ILE A 78 -1.00 -1.77 -12.05
CA ILE A 78 0.40 -1.98 -11.68
C ILE A 78 0.63 -1.28 -10.35
N HIS A 79 1.07 -2.04 -9.36
CA HIS A 79 1.36 -1.57 -8.02
C HIS A 79 2.86 -1.38 -7.86
N PHE A 80 3.26 -0.21 -7.36
CA PHE A 80 4.63 0.12 -6.99
C PHE A 80 4.66 0.30 -5.48
N VAL A 81 5.54 -0.41 -4.78
CA VAL A 81 5.67 -0.29 -3.33
C VAL A 81 7.04 0.29 -3.03
N PHE A 82 7.06 1.42 -2.33
CA PHE A 82 8.28 2.06 -1.84
C PHE A 82 8.41 1.82 -0.34
N GLU A 83 9.62 1.85 0.19
CA GLU A 83 9.81 2.06 1.62
C GLU A 83 9.71 3.54 1.97
N GLY A 84 9.38 3.86 3.21
CA GLY A 84 9.41 5.23 3.68
C GLY A 84 9.28 5.36 5.19
N ASN A 85 9.46 6.58 5.65
CA ASN A 85 9.39 6.93 7.06
C ASN A 85 8.61 8.23 7.26
N ILE A 86 7.93 8.36 8.40
CA ILE A 86 7.24 9.59 8.76
C ILE A 86 8.29 10.62 9.19
N LEU A 87 8.28 11.78 8.53
CA LEU A 87 9.13 12.92 8.87
C LEU A 87 8.41 13.90 9.80
N ALA A 88 7.09 14.05 9.62
CA ALA A 88 6.25 14.93 10.42
C ALA A 88 4.79 14.47 10.43
N GLY A 89 4.07 14.85 11.48
CA GLY A 89 2.65 14.52 11.65
C GLY A 89 2.41 13.21 12.40
N LYS A 90 1.14 12.88 12.60
CA LYS A 90 0.69 11.58 13.13
C LYS A 90 -0.43 11.07 12.23
N PRO A 91 -0.35 9.83 11.69
CA PRO A 91 -1.34 9.34 10.75
C PRO A 91 -2.76 9.42 11.32
N LYS A 92 -3.62 10.17 10.64
CA LYS A 92 -5.03 10.32 10.99
C LYS A 92 -5.84 10.42 9.71
N LEU A 93 -6.88 9.60 9.61
CA LEU A 93 -7.76 9.63 8.44
C LEU A 93 -8.38 11.00 8.22
N ASN A 94 -8.34 11.42 6.97
CA ASN A 94 -9.08 12.54 6.44
C ASN A 94 -10.24 12.01 5.57
N PRO A 95 -11.49 12.00 6.09
CA PRO A 95 -12.63 11.44 5.38
C PRO A 95 -13.04 12.23 4.13
N GLN A 96 -12.47 13.43 3.90
CA GLN A 96 -12.67 14.16 2.64
C GLN A 96 -11.86 13.56 1.49
N HIS A 97 -10.75 12.87 1.78
CA HIS A 97 -9.83 12.33 0.77
C HIS A 97 -9.78 10.81 0.73
N THR A 98 -10.19 10.12 1.81
CA THR A 98 -10.18 8.65 1.86
C THR A 98 -11.49 8.05 2.38
N SER A 99 -11.82 6.86 1.89
CA SER A 99 -12.95 6.05 2.38
C SER A 99 -12.53 4.99 3.41
N ALA A 100 -11.27 5.00 3.83
CA ALA A 100 -10.79 4.11 4.88
C ALA A 100 -11.61 4.30 6.17
N LEU A 101 -11.85 3.20 6.87
CA LEU A 101 -12.58 3.13 8.11
C LEU A 101 -11.66 3.40 9.32
N ALA A 102 -10.41 2.97 9.23
CA ALA A 102 -9.41 3.21 10.27
C ALA A 102 -7.97 3.21 9.73
N VAL A 103 -7.07 3.89 10.44
CA VAL A 103 -5.64 3.61 10.39
C VAL A 103 -5.34 2.42 11.31
N ARG A 104 -4.55 1.45 10.85
CA ARG A 104 -4.15 0.28 11.63
C ARG A 104 -2.65 0.03 11.51
N TRP A 105 -2.01 -0.11 12.65
CA TRP A 105 -0.62 -0.58 12.76
C TRP A 105 -0.64 -2.07 13.01
N LEU A 106 -0.32 -2.86 11.99
CA LEU A 106 -0.35 -4.32 12.04
C LEU A 106 1.06 -4.86 12.29
N ASN A 107 1.21 -5.84 13.19
CA ASN A 107 2.44 -6.60 13.29
C ASN A 107 2.68 -7.38 11.98
N ILE A 108 3.95 -7.66 11.68
CA ILE A 108 4.33 -8.41 10.46
C ILE A 108 3.62 -9.78 10.40
N ASP A 109 3.44 -10.44 11.53
CA ASP A 109 2.76 -11.73 11.59
C ASP A 109 1.25 -11.64 11.32
N GLU A 110 0.62 -10.53 11.70
CA GLU A 110 -0.81 -10.29 11.46
C GLU A 110 -1.13 -10.15 9.96
N LEU A 111 -0.15 -9.75 9.12
CA LEU A 111 -0.35 -9.63 7.68
C LEU A 111 -0.83 -10.93 7.01
N SER A 112 -0.47 -12.09 7.57
CA SER A 112 -0.92 -13.39 7.05
C SER A 112 -2.36 -13.74 7.42
N THR A 113 -2.96 -12.96 8.32
CA THR A 113 -4.33 -13.18 8.84
C THR A 113 -5.34 -12.17 8.28
N VAL A 114 -4.88 -11.18 7.51
CA VAL A 114 -5.73 -10.15 6.93
C VAL A 114 -5.68 -10.17 5.39
N ASN A 115 -6.72 -9.65 4.78
CA ASN A 115 -6.78 -9.45 3.34
C ASN A 115 -6.02 -8.16 2.96
N LEU A 116 -4.74 -8.28 2.60
CA LEU A 116 -3.92 -7.14 2.18
C LEU A 116 -4.04 -6.90 0.67
N TYR A 117 -4.54 -5.76 0.21
CA TYR A 117 -4.64 -5.43 -1.21
C TYR A 117 -3.59 -4.36 -1.62
N PRO A 118 -2.75 -4.62 -2.65
CA PRO A 118 -2.61 -5.89 -3.37
C PRO A 118 -2.02 -6.99 -2.48
N ASN A 119 -2.30 -8.26 -2.78
CA ASN A 119 -1.78 -9.42 -2.03
C ASN A 119 -0.26 -9.58 -2.13
N ILE A 120 0.48 -8.81 -1.33
CA ILE A 120 1.95 -8.79 -1.29
C ILE A 120 2.51 -9.37 0.01
N THR A 121 1.68 -9.98 0.86
CA THR A 121 2.09 -10.42 2.21
C THR A 121 3.38 -11.25 2.21
N ASN A 122 3.48 -12.24 1.32
CA ASN A 122 4.68 -13.10 1.23
C ASN A 122 5.90 -12.34 0.71
N SER A 123 5.73 -11.51 -0.33
CA SER A 123 6.79 -10.68 -0.90
C SER A 123 7.29 -9.64 0.10
N LEU A 124 6.38 -9.07 0.90
CA LEU A 124 6.71 -8.13 1.95
C LEU A 124 7.49 -8.81 3.09
N LYS A 125 7.08 -9.99 3.54
CA LYS A 125 7.87 -10.78 4.51
C LYS A 125 9.25 -11.19 3.97
N ALA A 126 9.34 -11.55 2.69
CA ALA A 126 10.61 -11.85 2.04
C ALA A 126 11.50 -10.60 1.98
N TYR A 127 10.95 -9.43 1.63
CA TYR A 127 11.67 -8.16 1.61
C TYR A 127 12.21 -7.81 3.00
N LEU A 128 11.37 -7.87 4.03
CA LEU A 128 11.76 -7.55 5.41
C LEU A 128 12.81 -8.49 6.00
N SER A 129 12.91 -9.71 5.48
CA SER A 129 13.94 -10.68 5.88
C SER A 129 15.18 -10.67 4.98
N GLY A 130 15.26 -9.75 4.01
CA GLY A 130 16.39 -9.66 3.07
C GLY A 130 16.43 -10.79 2.04
N ASN A 131 15.33 -11.53 1.87
CA ASN A 131 15.22 -12.71 1.02
C ASN A 131 14.43 -12.48 -0.28
N LEU A 132 14.02 -11.24 -0.58
CA LEU A 132 13.34 -10.93 -1.83
C LEU A 132 14.36 -10.94 -2.98
N SER A 133 14.19 -11.84 -3.95
CA SER A 133 15.14 -12.07 -5.02
C SER A 133 15.08 -11.05 -6.17
N ASP A 134 13.91 -10.46 -6.42
CA ASP A 134 13.69 -9.47 -7.47
C ASP A 134 12.61 -8.47 -7.03
N LYS A 135 12.72 -7.23 -7.51
CA LYS A 135 11.71 -6.19 -7.27
C LYS A 135 10.44 -6.48 -8.09
N TYR A 136 10.53 -7.13 -9.25
CA TYR A 136 9.31 -7.55 -9.97
C TYR A 136 8.76 -8.87 -9.41
N ILE A 137 7.61 -8.80 -8.74
CA ILE A 137 6.99 -9.94 -8.06
C ILE A 137 5.86 -10.60 -8.88
N GLY A 138 5.70 -10.19 -10.14
CA GLY A 138 4.77 -10.82 -11.07
C GLY A 138 3.31 -10.42 -10.86
N LYS A 139 2.43 -11.27 -11.40
CA LYS A 139 0.98 -11.16 -11.23
C LYS A 139 0.59 -11.63 -9.83
N LEU A 140 -0.23 -10.83 -9.16
CA LEU A 140 -0.69 -11.04 -7.79
C LEU A 140 -2.13 -11.52 -7.78
N ASP A 141 -2.34 -12.77 -7.37
CA ASP A 141 -3.66 -13.33 -7.18
C ASP A 141 -4.33 -12.75 -5.93
N GLN A 142 -5.57 -12.29 -6.10
CA GLN A 142 -6.39 -11.79 -5.00
C GLN A 142 -7.28 -12.94 -4.52
N THR A 143 -7.03 -13.45 -3.32
CA THR A 143 -7.70 -14.67 -2.82
C THR A 143 -9.04 -14.40 -2.12
N TRP A 144 -9.50 -13.14 -2.09
CA TRP A 144 -10.67 -12.69 -1.33
C TRP A 144 -11.58 -11.73 -2.12
N PHE A 145 -11.47 -11.71 -3.45
CA PHE A 145 -12.35 -10.95 -4.35
C PHE A 145 -13.43 -11.84 -4.98
#